data_AF-A0A8X7QWB3-F1
#
_entry.id   AF-A0A8X7QWB3-F1
#
_cell.length_a   1.000
_cell.length_b   1.000
_cell.length_c   1.000
_cell.angle_alpha   90.00
_cell.angle_beta   90.00
_cell.angle_gamma   90.00
#
_symmetry.space_group_name_H-M   'P 1'
#
loop_
_entity.id
_entity.type
_entity.pdbx_description
1 polymer ?
#
loop_
_entity_poly.entity_id
_entity_poly.type
_entity_poly.pdbx_seq_one_letter_code
_entity_poly.pdbx_strand_id
1 'polypeptide(L)'
;MAYKTSGWLMESTWINVSFDMELFGSNSSDEQLTGVRILRQFAVNEWYSGETLEKIIINVPVVERLVEMLKARDHQVKRLMRLERKVFRDSNLHYDFCRFNSLGLLILKKLAKDHDNCGNLGNTRGFLPRIIDFTHVDQVQLWDENADVTRSQVLETVVQLVKMLVSTTENTWKCLRREISEIVFTVSNGRDVLRHGSSRENWWNGGVLKELFNIF
;
A
#
# COMPACT_ATOMS: atom_id res chain seq x y z
N MET A 1 28.16 -9.94 -29.99
CA MET A 1 28.30 -8.47 -29.87
C MET A 1 27.12 -7.83 -29.09
N ALA A 2 26.39 -8.59 -28.27
CA ALA A 2 25.18 -8.11 -27.55
C ALA A 2 25.42 -7.69 -26.08
N TYR A 3 26.57 -8.04 -25.50
CA TYR A 3 26.86 -7.80 -24.07
C TYR A 3 27.36 -6.38 -23.76
N LYS A 4 27.76 -5.61 -24.79
CA LYS A 4 28.33 -4.27 -24.59
C LYS A 4 27.25 -3.19 -24.56
N THR A 5 26.17 -3.35 -25.33
CA THR A 5 25.00 -2.46 -25.34
C THR A 5 24.15 -2.58 -24.08
N SER A 6 24.08 -3.77 -23.47
CA SER A 6 23.38 -3.97 -22.19
C SER A 6 24.06 -3.23 -21.03
N GLY A 7 25.39 -3.14 -21.00
CA GLY A 7 26.13 -2.42 -19.96
C GLY A 7 25.83 -0.91 -19.95
N TRP A 8 25.87 -0.25 -21.11
CA TRP A 8 25.56 1.18 -21.22
C TRP A 8 24.09 1.51 -20.92
N LEU A 9 23.16 0.63 -21.33
CA LEU A 9 21.75 0.78 -21.01
C LEU A 9 21.49 0.54 -19.52
N MET A 10 22.17 -0.42 -18.88
CA MET A 10 22.12 -0.64 -17.44
C MET A 10 22.66 0.56 -16.68
N GLU A 11 23.80 1.12 -17.06
CA GLU A 11 24.41 2.27 -16.38
C GLU A 11 23.57 3.54 -16.55
N SER A 12 23.00 3.75 -17.74
CA SER A 12 22.04 4.84 -17.99
C SER A 12 20.73 4.67 -17.22
N THR A 13 20.22 3.43 -17.09
CA THR A 13 19.03 3.12 -16.30
C THR A 13 19.33 3.24 -14.79
N TRP A 14 20.54 2.88 -14.35
CA TRP A 14 21.04 3.07 -12.99
C TRP A 14 21.05 4.53 -12.58
N ILE A 15 21.59 5.41 -13.42
CA ILE A 15 21.63 6.85 -13.16
C ILE A 15 20.21 7.41 -13.08
N ASN A 16 19.32 7.00 -13.98
CA ASN A 16 17.92 7.46 -13.96
C ASN A 16 17.18 7.02 -12.68
N VAL A 17 17.22 5.73 -12.32
CA VAL A 17 16.52 5.25 -11.12
C VAL A 17 17.08 5.89 -9.84
N SER A 18 18.40 6.14 -9.76
CA SER A 18 19.01 6.79 -8.59
C SER A 18 18.57 8.25 -8.47
N PHE A 19 18.53 8.99 -9.59
CA PHE A 19 18.01 10.34 -9.63
C PHE A 19 16.53 10.40 -9.23
N ASP A 20 15.72 9.44 -9.70
CA ASP A 20 14.30 9.35 -9.34
C ASP A 20 14.10 9.07 -7.84
N MET A 21 15.00 8.30 -7.21
CA MET A 21 15.02 8.07 -5.76
C MET A 21 15.40 9.33 -4.98
N GLU A 22 16.36 10.11 -5.46
CA GLU A 22 16.71 11.41 -4.87
C GLU A 22 15.55 12.40 -4.96
N LEU A 23 14.92 12.46 -6.14
CA LEU A 23 13.73 13.27 -6.39
C LEU A 23 12.58 12.86 -5.46
N PHE A 24 12.40 11.55 -5.24
CA PHE A 24 11.44 11.01 -4.30
C PHE A 24 11.79 11.31 -2.82
N GLY A 25 13.08 11.38 -2.49
CA GLY A 25 13.56 11.71 -1.16
C GLY A 25 13.46 13.18 -0.78
N SER A 26 13.23 14.07 -1.76
CA SER A 26 13.17 15.53 -1.61
C SER A 26 12.13 16.01 -0.59
N ASN A 27 12.17 17.30 -0.26
CA ASN A 27 11.18 17.93 0.63
C ASN A 27 9.98 18.54 -0.13
N SER A 28 9.95 18.44 -1.47
CA SER A 28 8.90 19.02 -2.31
C SER A 28 7.87 17.95 -2.68
N SER A 29 6.58 18.20 -2.39
CA SER A 29 5.49 17.26 -2.72
C SER A 29 5.43 16.95 -4.22
N ASP A 30 5.69 17.95 -5.08
CA ASP A 30 5.66 17.79 -6.53
C ASP A 30 6.83 16.96 -7.05
N GLU A 31 8.02 17.18 -6.50
CA GLU A 31 9.21 16.37 -6.81
C GLU A 31 9.01 14.93 -6.31
N GLN A 32 8.55 14.76 -5.07
CA GLN A 32 8.19 13.46 -4.52
C GLN A 32 7.20 12.70 -5.41
N LEU A 33 6.13 13.37 -5.84
CA LEU A 33 5.10 12.79 -6.71
C LEU A 33 5.67 12.43 -8.07
N THR A 34 6.58 13.25 -8.61
CA THR A 34 7.24 12.98 -9.88
C THR A 34 8.17 11.77 -9.76
N GLY A 35 9.03 11.74 -8.73
CA GLY A 35 9.93 10.63 -8.46
C GLY A 35 9.19 9.30 -8.31
N VAL A 36 8.16 9.24 -7.46
CA VAL A 36 7.40 7.99 -7.26
C VAL A 36 6.65 7.53 -8.52
N ARG A 37 6.22 8.45 -9.39
CA ARG A 37 5.60 8.10 -10.68
C ARG A 37 6.59 7.42 -11.61
N ILE A 38 7.80 7.97 -11.70
CA ILE A 38 8.84 7.42 -12.56
C ILE A 38 9.31 6.08 -12.01
N LEU A 39 9.57 5.98 -10.70
CA LEU A 39 9.89 4.71 -10.02
C LEU A 39 8.82 3.66 -10.27
N ARG A 40 7.54 4.02 -10.16
CA ARG A 40 6.43 3.11 -10.47
C ARG A 40 6.47 2.65 -11.91
N GLN A 41 6.78 3.53 -12.86
CA GLN A 41 6.83 3.20 -14.29
C GLN A 41 7.93 2.18 -14.59
N PHE A 42 9.10 2.33 -13.99
CA PHE A 42 10.19 1.35 -14.10
C PHE A 42 9.85 0.03 -13.38
N ALA A 43 9.26 0.10 -12.19
CA ALA A 43 8.88 -1.08 -11.41
C ALA A 43 7.83 -1.98 -12.10
N VAL A 44 6.99 -1.44 -12.99
CA VAL A 44 6.02 -2.24 -13.76
C VAL A 44 6.51 -2.61 -15.17
N ASN A 45 7.65 -2.08 -15.60
CA ASN A 45 8.18 -2.36 -16.93
C ASN A 45 8.78 -3.78 -16.99
N GLU A 46 8.47 -4.51 -18.05
CA GLU A 46 8.92 -5.89 -18.23
C GLU A 46 10.46 -6.04 -18.24
N TRP A 47 11.15 -5.07 -18.83
CA TRP A 47 12.60 -5.11 -19.03
C TRP A 47 13.40 -4.58 -17.85
N TYR A 48 12.84 -3.61 -17.12
CA TYR A 48 13.56 -2.88 -16.07
C TYR A 48 13.10 -3.22 -14.65
N SER A 49 11.98 -3.92 -14.49
CA SER A 49 11.37 -4.10 -13.16
C SER A 49 12.28 -4.85 -12.18
N GLY A 50 12.95 -5.92 -12.60
CA GLY A 50 13.82 -6.70 -11.70
C GLY A 50 14.90 -5.84 -11.05
N GLU A 51 15.73 -5.20 -11.88
CA GLU A 51 16.80 -4.31 -11.44
C GLU A 51 16.28 -3.08 -10.66
N THR A 52 15.15 -2.51 -11.07
CA THR A 52 14.55 -1.35 -10.36
C THR A 52 14.11 -1.74 -8.96
N LEU A 53 13.42 -2.87 -8.83
CA LEU A 53 12.91 -3.36 -7.55
C LEU A 53 14.05 -3.75 -6.61
N GLU A 54 15.11 -4.37 -7.14
CA GLU A 54 16.33 -4.69 -6.39
C GLU A 54 16.97 -3.41 -5.81
N LYS A 55 17.05 -2.33 -6.59
CA LYS A 55 17.56 -1.05 -6.07
C LYS A 55 16.64 -0.41 -5.03
N ILE A 56 15.33 -0.49 -5.24
CA ILE A 56 14.36 0.08 -4.29
C ILE A 56 14.46 -0.66 -2.97
N ILE A 57 14.46 -1.99 -2.96
CA ILE A 57 14.38 -2.77 -1.72
C ILE A 57 15.64 -2.63 -0.86
N ILE A 58 16.83 -2.48 -1.46
CA ILE A 58 18.07 -2.25 -0.72
C ILE A 58 18.24 -0.81 -0.21
N ASN A 59 17.49 0.14 -0.79
CA ASN A 59 17.55 1.55 -0.40
C ASN A 59 16.53 1.83 0.72
N VAL A 60 16.93 1.50 1.95
CA VAL A 60 16.09 1.62 3.15
C VAL A 60 15.38 2.98 3.26
N PRO A 61 16.06 4.15 3.08
CA PRO A 61 15.38 5.45 3.09
C PRO A 61 14.23 5.59 2.09
N VAL A 62 14.38 5.01 0.89
CA VAL A 62 13.32 5.04 -0.13
C VAL A 62 12.14 4.17 0.29
N VAL A 63 12.39 2.97 0.82
CA VAL A 63 11.31 2.09 1.29
C VAL A 63 10.60 2.70 2.50
N GLU A 64 11.34 3.22 3.48
CA GLU A 64 10.74 3.91 4.63
C GLU A 64 9.91 5.11 4.18
N ARG A 65 10.40 5.91 3.22
CA ARG A 65 9.64 7.03 2.66
C ARG A 65 8.36 6.57 1.95
N LEU A 66 8.41 5.47 1.17
CA LEU A 66 7.21 4.87 0.57
C LEU A 66 6.19 4.53 1.66
N VAL A 67 6.63 3.98 2.78
CA VAL A 67 5.78 3.62 3.93
C VAL A 67 5.23 4.84 4.66
N GLU A 68 6.04 5.88 4.90
CA GLU A 68 5.63 7.13 5.55
C GLU A 68 4.54 7.85 4.75
N MET A 69 4.66 7.81 3.43
CA MET A 69 3.71 8.42 2.51
C MET A 69 2.41 7.62 2.40
N LEU A 70 2.40 6.36 2.82
CA LEU A 70 1.16 5.64 3.06
C LEU A 70 0.47 6.23 4.29
N LYS A 71 -0.78 6.68 4.13
CA LYS A 71 -1.66 6.94 5.29
C LYS A 71 -2.97 6.15 5.14
N ALA A 72 -3.40 5.50 6.21
CA ALA A 72 -4.82 5.17 6.28
C ALA A 72 -5.58 6.51 6.38
N ARG A 73 -6.71 6.67 5.67
CA ARG A 73 -7.53 7.89 5.86
C ARG A 73 -7.88 7.98 7.34
N ASP A 74 -7.38 9.00 8.01
CA ASP A 74 -7.73 9.25 9.40
C ASP A 74 -9.22 9.62 9.47
N HIS A 75 -9.97 8.87 10.27
CA HIS A 75 -11.36 9.15 10.62
C HIS A 75 -11.56 10.60 11.11
N GLN A 76 -10.57 11.19 11.78
CA GLN A 76 -10.62 12.57 12.25
C GLN A 76 -10.48 13.58 11.11
N VAL A 77 -9.61 13.29 10.13
CA VAL A 77 -9.42 14.15 8.94
C VAL A 77 -10.67 14.16 8.06
N LYS A 78 -11.35 13.00 7.90
CA LYS A 78 -12.65 12.95 7.20
C LYS A 78 -13.74 13.74 7.94
N ARG A 79 -13.69 13.76 9.28
CA ARG A 79 -14.64 14.50 10.13
C ARG A 79 -14.38 16.00 10.04
N LEU A 80 -13.12 16.44 10.04
CA LEU A 80 -12.72 17.82 9.75
C LEU A 80 -13.17 18.25 8.34
N MET A 81 -12.88 17.45 7.32
CA MET A 81 -13.29 17.71 5.92
C MET A 81 -14.82 17.78 5.74
N ARG A 82 -15.59 16.99 6.50
CA ARG A 82 -17.06 17.03 6.50
C ARG A 82 -17.60 18.32 7.14
N LEU A 83 -16.92 18.83 8.16
CA LEU A 83 -17.28 20.06 8.89
C LEU A 83 -16.86 21.33 8.13
N GLU A 84 -15.81 21.29 7.31
CA GLU A 84 -15.23 22.46 6.63
C GLU A 84 -15.44 22.46 5.09
N ARG A 85 -16.62 22.00 4.64
CA ARG A 85 -16.98 21.75 3.21
C ARG A 85 -16.89 22.95 2.25
N LYS A 86 -16.39 24.11 2.68
CA LYS A 86 -16.12 25.28 1.84
C LYS A 86 -14.65 25.66 1.71
N VAL A 87 -13.75 25.23 2.61
CA VAL A 87 -12.34 25.66 2.61
C VAL A 87 -11.43 24.65 1.88
N PHE A 88 -11.82 23.38 1.80
CA PHE A 88 -10.95 22.30 1.35
C PHE A 88 -11.03 21.95 -0.16
N ARG A 89 -11.65 22.80 -0.98
CA ARG A 89 -11.66 22.58 -2.44
C ARG A 89 -10.32 22.95 -3.12
N ASP A 90 -9.45 23.68 -2.43
CA ASP A 90 -8.14 24.13 -2.96
C ASP A 90 -6.92 23.38 -2.40
N SER A 91 -7.09 22.35 -1.58
CA SER A 91 -5.94 21.73 -0.91
C SER A 91 -5.33 20.58 -1.74
N ASN A 92 -4.30 20.89 -2.54
CA ASN A 92 -3.39 19.93 -3.19
C ASN A 92 -3.00 18.73 -2.27
N LEU A 93 -2.98 18.93 -0.95
CA LEU A 93 -2.68 17.92 0.07
C LEU A 93 -3.57 16.64 0.06
N HIS A 94 -4.90 16.74 -0.15
CA HIS A 94 -5.76 15.53 -0.19
C HIS A 94 -5.64 14.78 -1.52
N TYR A 95 -5.39 15.52 -2.59
CA TYR A 95 -5.15 14.99 -3.92
C TYR A 95 -3.81 14.25 -4.01
N ASP A 96 -2.76 14.84 -3.44
CA ASP A 96 -1.43 14.25 -3.35
C ASP A 96 -1.46 12.99 -2.50
N PHE A 97 -2.18 13.01 -1.38
CA PHE A 97 -2.27 11.88 -0.47
C PHE A 97 -2.82 10.59 -1.13
N CYS A 98 -3.93 10.68 -1.86
CA CYS A 98 -4.52 9.51 -2.52
C CYS A 98 -3.62 8.99 -3.65
N ARG A 99 -2.90 9.88 -4.34
CA ARG A 99 -1.95 9.53 -5.41
C ARG A 99 -0.72 8.82 -4.85
N PHE A 100 -0.16 9.32 -3.75
CA PHE A 100 0.97 8.68 -3.07
C PHE A 100 0.60 7.27 -2.57
N ASN A 101 -0.55 7.13 -1.90
CA ASN A 101 -1.04 5.81 -1.49
C ASN A 101 -1.13 4.83 -2.65
N SER A 102 -1.76 5.25 -3.76
CA SER A 102 -1.94 4.38 -4.92
C SER A 102 -0.60 3.97 -5.54
N LEU A 103 0.33 4.92 -5.73
CA LEU A 103 1.61 4.64 -6.37
C LEU A 103 2.54 3.82 -5.45
N GLY A 104 2.63 4.20 -4.18
CA GLY A 104 3.43 3.49 -3.19
C GLY A 104 2.97 2.05 -2.97
N LEU A 105 1.66 1.82 -2.82
CA LEU A 105 1.12 0.47 -2.69
C LEU A 105 1.36 -0.41 -3.92
N LEU A 106 1.36 0.16 -5.13
CA LEU A 106 1.67 -0.60 -6.34
C LEU A 106 3.13 -1.05 -6.37
N ILE A 107 4.07 -0.18 -5.97
CA ILE A 107 5.49 -0.53 -5.86
C ILE A 107 5.68 -1.60 -4.76
N LEU A 108 5.11 -1.41 -3.57
CA LEU A 108 5.19 -2.36 -2.47
C LEU A 108 4.58 -3.72 -2.82
N LYS A 109 3.44 -3.74 -3.52
CA LYS A 109 2.85 -4.98 -4.05
C LYS A 109 3.79 -5.67 -5.04
N LYS A 110 4.46 -4.90 -5.91
CA LYS A 110 5.39 -5.46 -6.88
C LYS A 110 6.63 -6.04 -6.20
N LEU A 111 7.15 -5.39 -5.16
CA LEU A 111 8.22 -5.91 -4.30
C LEU A 111 7.81 -7.22 -3.63
N ALA A 112 6.63 -7.26 -3.01
CA ALA A 112 6.10 -8.42 -2.29
C ALA A 112 5.76 -9.64 -3.17
N LYS A 113 5.83 -9.52 -4.50
CA LYS A 113 5.74 -10.71 -5.39
C LYS A 113 6.95 -11.61 -5.27
N ASP A 114 8.09 -11.07 -4.86
CA ASP A 114 9.29 -11.83 -4.55
C ASP A 114 9.28 -12.17 -3.05
N HIS A 115 9.45 -13.45 -2.74
CA HIS A 115 9.43 -13.93 -1.37
C HIS A 115 10.59 -13.39 -0.54
N ASP A 116 11.76 -13.19 -1.13
CA ASP A 116 12.94 -12.68 -0.41
C ASP A 116 12.76 -11.20 -0.06
N ASN A 117 12.12 -10.44 -0.95
CA ASN A 117 11.76 -9.04 -0.68
C ASN A 117 10.75 -8.89 0.45
N CYS A 118 9.92 -9.92 0.70
CA CYS A 118 9.00 -9.87 1.83
C CYS A 118 9.78 -9.77 3.15
N GLY A 119 10.81 -10.58 3.39
CA GLY A 119 11.62 -10.46 4.61
C GLY A 119 12.13 -9.04 4.85
N ASN A 120 12.66 -8.41 3.80
CA ASN A 120 13.15 -7.02 3.83
C ASN A 120 12.04 -5.99 4.11
N LEU A 121 10.88 -6.14 3.46
CA LEU A 121 9.71 -5.27 3.71
C LEU A 121 9.22 -5.38 5.15
N GLY A 122 9.12 -6.59 5.69
CA GLY A 122 8.64 -6.80 7.06
C GLY A 122 9.58 -6.24 8.13
N ASN A 123 10.87 -6.12 7.82
CA ASN A 123 11.86 -5.48 8.67
C ASN A 123 11.89 -3.94 8.52
N THR A 124 11.23 -3.38 7.51
CA THR A 124 11.18 -1.92 7.30
C THR A 124 10.36 -1.26 8.40
N ARG A 125 10.93 -0.22 9.02
CA ARG A 125 10.30 0.48 10.13
C ARG A 125 8.94 1.03 9.73
N GLY A 126 7.94 0.82 10.60
CA GLY A 126 6.60 1.35 10.39
C GLY A 126 5.76 0.63 9.34
N PHE A 127 6.33 -0.29 8.55
CA PHE A 127 5.60 -1.02 7.51
C PHE A 127 4.48 -1.87 8.08
N LEU A 128 4.80 -2.73 9.05
CA LEU A 128 3.83 -3.62 9.69
C LEU A 128 2.66 -2.87 10.34
N PRO A 129 2.90 -1.87 11.24
CA PRO A 129 1.82 -1.04 11.78
C PRO A 129 0.98 -0.39 10.68
N ARG A 130 1.61 0.09 9.61
CA ARG A 130 0.90 0.75 8.52
C ARG A 130 -0.01 -0.19 7.75
N ILE A 131 0.44 -1.41 7.45
CA ILE A 131 -0.39 -2.42 6.79
C ILE A 131 -1.56 -2.83 7.69
N ILE A 132 -1.32 -2.99 9.00
CA ILE A 132 -2.35 -3.26 10.00
C ILE A 132 -3.38 -2.12 10.05
N ASP A 133 -2.96 -0.85 10.01
CA ASP A 133 -3.90 0.28 9.97
C ASP A 133 -4.87 0.19 8.79
N PHE A 134 -4.42 -0.33 7.63
CA PHE A 134 -5.30 -0.54 6.48
C PHE A 134 -6.27 -1.72 6.66
N THR A 135 -5.96 -2.72 7.49
CA THR A 135 -6.88 -3.85 7.76
C THR A 135 -7.99 -3.45 8.73
N HIS A 136 -7.76 -2.45 9.58
CA HIS A 136 -8.76 -1.89 10.50
C HIS A 136 -9.70 -0.85 9.87
N VAL A 137 -9.51 -0.47 8.61
CA VAL A 137 -10.35 0.56 7.97
C VAL A 137 -11.80 0.09 7.93
N ASP A 138 -12.61 0.72 8.77
CA ASP A 138 -14.03 0.45 8.96
C ASP A 138 -14.78 0.56 7.61
N GLN A 139 -15.26 -0.58 7.10
CA GLN A 139 -15.95 -0.69 5.81
C GLN A 139 -17.36 -0.07 5.84
N VAL A 140 -17.84 0.31 7.02
CA VAL A 140 -19.24 0.73 7.26
C VAL A 140 -19.54 2.15 6.78
N GLN A 141 -18.55 3.01 6.54
CA GLN A 141 -18.78 4.40 6.14
C GLN A 141 -18.48 4.71 4.66
N LEU A 142 -18.78 3.73 3.80
CA LEU A 142 -18.95 3.93 2.37
C LEU A 142 -20.28 4.63 2.15
N TRP A 143 -20.25 5.88 1.70
CA TRP A 143 -21.26 6.56 0.87
C TRP A 143 -20.73 7.98 0.61
N ASP A 144 -19.88 8.07 -0.41
CA ASP A 144 -19.58 9.30 -1.15
C ASP A 144 -19.19 8.88 -2.57
N GLU A 145 -20.13 9.03 -3.51
CA GLU A 145 -20.16 8.37 -4.83
C GLU A 145 -18.97 8.75 -5.75
N ASN A 146 -18.28 9.86 -5.49
CA ASN A 146 -17.16 10.34 -6.31
C ASN A 146 -15.77 9.97 -5.77
N ALA A 147 -15.66 9.44 -4.55
CA ALA A 147 -14.39 8.99 -3.96
C ALA A 147 -14.14 7.48 -4.10
N ASP A 148 -15.06 6.78 -4.76
CA ASP A 148 -15.23 5.33 -4.65
C ASP A 148 -14.23 4.51 -5.48
N VAL A 149 -13.94 4.96 -6.71
CA VAL A 149 -13.07 4.22 -7.64
C VAL A 149 -11.63 4.12 -7.14
N THR A 150 -11.01 5.23 -6.75
CA THR A 150 -9.63 5.24 -6.24
C THR A 150 -9.54 4.54 -4.87
N ARG A 151 -10.58 4.60 -4.05
CA ARG A 151 -10.65 3.92 -2.76
C ARG A 151 -10.73 2.39 -2.95
N SER A 152 -11.55 1.91 -3.88
CA SER A 152 -11.63 0.48 -4.22
C SER A 152 -10.28 -0.05 -4.68
N GLN A 153 -9.60 0.67 -5.57
CA GLN A 153 -8.28 0.26 -6.08
C GLN A 153 -7.20 0.21 -5.00
N VAL A 154 -7.17 1.18 -4.09
CA VAL A 154 -6.25 1.18 -2.94
C VAL A 154 -6.52 0.00 -2.03
N LEU A 155 -7.79 -0.25 -1.67
CA LEU A 155 -8.18 -1.36 -0.82
C LEU A 155 -7.87 -2.71 -1.48
N GLU A 156 -8.21 -2.91 -2.75
CA GLU A 156 -7.87 -4.12 -3.52
C GLU A 156 -6.36 -4.38 -3.55
N THR A 157 -5.56 -3.31 -3.73
CA THR A 157 -4.10 -3.42 -3.74
C THR A 157 -3.56 -3.80 -2.37
N VAL A 158 -4.07 -3.21 -1.28
CA VAL A 158 -3.73 -3.61 0.09
C VAL A 158 -4.09 -5.06 0.34
N VAL A 159 -5.29 -5.50 -0.06
CA VAL A 159 -5.70 -6.91 0.10
C VAL A 159 -4.67 -7.82 -0.54
N GLN A 160 -4.35 -7.60 -1.83
CA GLN A 160 -3.39 -8.42 -2.56
C GLN A 160 -2.02 -8.41 -1.90
N LEU A 161 -1.55 -7.26 -1.42
CA LEU A 161 -0.30 -7.15 -0.68
C LEU A 161 -0.36 -7.99 0.60
N VAL A 162 -1.38 -7.80 1.44
CA VAL A 162 -1.54 -8.59 2.67
C VAL A 162 -1.56 -10.09 2.38
N LYS A 163 -2.26 -10.53 1.32
CA LYS A 163 -2.26 -11.95 0.90
C LYS A 163 -0.85 -12.47 0.63
N MET A 164 -0.06 -11.71 -0.13
CA MET A 164 1.33 -12.07 -0.44
C MET A 164 2.15 -12.19 0.83
N LEU A 165 2.05 -11.22 1.74
CA LEU A 165 2.83 -11.16 2.97
C LEU A 165 2.50 -12.31 3.93
N VAL A 166 1.22 -12.57 4.21
CA VAL A 166 0.81 -13.61 5.16
C VAL A 166 1.11 -15.02 4.66
N SER A 167 1.15 -15.21 3.34
CA SER A 167 1.45 -16.50 2.70
C SER A 167 2.93 -16.88 2.78
N THR A 168 3.82 -15.94 3.14
CA THR A 168 5.23 -16.26 3.34
C THR A 168 5.43 -17.00 4.66
N THR A 169 6.28 -18.02 4.70
CA THR A 169 6.51 -18.84 5.91
C THR A 169 7.47 -18.18 6.92
N GLU A 170 8.10 -17.07 6.54
CA GLU A 170 9.09 -16.38 7.34
C GLU A 170 8.50 -15.81 8.65
N ASN A 171 9.33 -15.77 9.70
CA ASN A 171 8.93 -15.34 11.04
C ASN A 171 8.54 -13.85 11.11
N THR A 172 9.06 -13.02 10.20
CA THR A 172 8.81 -11.58 10.11
C THR A 172 7.31 -11.25 10.09
N TRP A 173 6.52 -12.11 9.46
CA TRP A 173 5.07 -11.91 9.26
C TRP A 173 4.20 -12.54 10.34
N LYS A 174 4.81 -13.12 11.38
CA LYS A 174 4.08 -13.75 12.49
C LYS A 174 3.14 -12.77 13.20
N CYS A 175 3.59 -11.54 13.43
CA CYS A 175 2.75 -10.50 14.05
C CYS A 175 1.54 -10.15 13.16
N LEU A 176 1.77 -9.95 11.85
CA LEU A 176 0.69 -9.68 10.89
C LEU A 176 -0.31 -10.84 10.84
N ARG A 177 0.18 -12.09 10.77
CA ARG A 177 -0.68 -13.28 10.80
C ARG A 177 -1.51 -13.37 12.07
N ARG A 178 -0.91 -13.07 13.23
CA ARG A 178 -1.60 -13.08 14.53
C ARG A 178 -2.69 -12.02 14.59
N GLU A 179 -2.38 -10.77 14.24
CA GLU A 179 -3.35 -9.66 14.22
C GLU A 179 -4.53 -9.98 13.28
N ILE A 180 -4.24 -10.48 12.09
CA ILE A 180 -5.30 -10.86 11.14
C ILE A 180 -6.14 -12.01 11.68
N SER A 181 -5.52 -13.00 12.34
CA SER A 181 -6.24 -14.10 12.98
C SER A 181 -7.14 -13.60 14.12
N GLU A 182 -6.68 -12.64 14.92
CA GLU A 182 -7.47 -12.01 16.00
C GLU A 182 -8.65 -11.21 15.44
N ILE A 183 -8.45 -10.48 14.35
CA ILE A 183 -9.51 -9.78 13.63
C ILE A 183 -10.53 -10.78 13.07
N VAL A 184 -10.08 -11.81 12.34
CA VAL A 184 -10.95 -12.85 11.77
C VAL A 184 -11.76 -13.55 12.86
N PHE A 185 -11.13 -13.94 13.97
CA PHE A 185 -11.79 -14.56 15.12
C PHE A 185 -12.85 -13.64 15.74
N THR A 186 -12.52 -12.37 15.97
CA THR A 186 -13.45 -11.39 16.54
C THR A 186 -14.68 -11.19 15.64
N VAL A 187 -14.46 -11.04 14.33
CA VAL A 187 -15.54 -10.88 13.35
C VAL A 187 -16.38 -12.16 13.26
N SER A 188 -15.76 -13.35 13.39
CA SER A 188 -16.45 -14.66 13.38
C SER A 188 -17.32 -14.86 14.61
N ASN A 189 -16.80 -14.58 15.81
CA ASN A 189 -17.56 -14.66 17.05
C ASN A 189 -18.68 -13.62 17.09
N GLY A 190 -18.43 -12.39 16.61
CA GLY A 190 -19.45 -11.37 16.44
C GLY A 190 -20.56 -11.82 15.50
N ARG A 191 -20.24 -12.53 14.42
CA ARG A 191 -21.23 -13.14 13.51
C ARG A 191 -22.07 -14.20 14.23
N ASP A 192 -21.47 -15.09 15.02
CA ASP A 192 -22.22 -16.14 15.74
C ASP A 192 -23.15 -15.56 16.82
N VAL A 193 -22.74 -14.46 17.46
CA VAL A 193 -23.60 -13.69 18.37
C VAL A 193 -24.72 -12.96 17.61
N LEU A 194 -24.43 -12.36 16.45
CA LEU A 194 -25.38 -11.59 15.65
C LEU A 194 -26.30 -12.43 14.76
N ARG A 195 -26.05 -13.74 14.61
CA ARG A 195 -26.96 -14.69 13.91
C ARG A 195 -28.36 -14.78 14.54
N HIS A 196 -28.54 -14.23 15.75
CA HIS A 196 -29.83 -14.13 16.42
C HIS A 196 -30.56 -12.78 16.18
N GLY A 197 -29.99 -11.86 15.38
CA GLY A 197 -30.59 -10.58 15.02
C GLY A 197 -30.65 -10.37 13.50
N SER A 198 -31.86 -10.33 12.94
CA SER A 198 -32.16 -10.32 11.50
C SER A 198 -31.78 -9.03 10.72
N SER A 199 -30.65 -8.38 10.98
CA SER A 199 -30.24 -7.27 10.12
C SER A 199 -28.73 -6.98 10.12
N ARG A 200 -28.10 -7.36 9.00
CA ARG A 200 -27.07 -6.63 8.21
C ARG A 200 -26.09 -7.62 7.56
N GLU A 201 -26.51 -8.19 6.43
CA GLU A 201 -25.67 -9.04 5.54
C GLU A 201 -24.56 -8.27 4.81
N ASN A 202 -24.47 -6.94 5.00
CA ASN A 202 -23.65 -6.07 4.16
C ASN A 202 -22.20 -5.93 4.64
N TRP A 203 -21.89 -6.34 5.88
CA TRP A 203 -20.53 -6.24 6.47
C TRP A 203 -19.51 -7.18 5.83
N TRP A 204 -20.00 -8.24 5.18
CA TRP A 204 -19.19 -9.31 4.61
C TRP A 204 -18.97 -9.20 3.11
N ASN A 205 -19.50 -8.17 2.44
CA ASN A 205 -19.71 -8.23 1.00
C ASN A 205 -18.68 -7.50 0.12
N GLY A 206 -17.64 -6.82 0.66
CA GLY A 206 -16.75 -6.09 -0.25
C GLY A 206 -15.44 -5.53 0.27
N GLY A 207 -14.71 -6.18 1.17
CA GLY A 207 -13.39 -5.63 1.52
C GLY A 207 -12.42 -6.58 2.20
N VAL A 208 -11.33 -5.98 2.70
CA VAL A 208 -10.13 -6.65 3.22
C VAL A 208 -10.48 -7.82 4.15
N LEU A 209 -11.39 -7.62 5.10
CA LEU A 209 -11.79 -8.65 6.08
C LEU A 209 -12.38 -9.94 5.46
N LYS A 210 -13.19 -9.83 4.40
CA LYS A 210 -13.76 -11.00 3.71
C LYS A 210 -12.65 -11.81 3.04
N GLU A 211 -11.72 -11.10 2.40
CA GLU A 211 -10.62 -11.73 1.69
C GLU A 211 -9.58 -12.32 2.65
N LEU A 212 -9.39 -11.72 3.83
CA LEU A 212 -8.55 -12.26 4.89
C LEU A 212 -9.16 -13.51 5.54
N PHE A 213 -10.48 -13.58 5.69
CA PHE A 213 -11.19 -14.77 6.18
C PHE A 213 -10.99 -16.01 5.28
N ASN A 214 -10.70 -15.84 3.98
CA ASN A 214 -10.44 -16.98 3.10
C ASN A 214 -8.98 -17.47 3.16
N ILE A 215 -8.10 -16.76 3.85
CA ILE A 215 -6.67 -17.07 3.95
C ILE A 215 -6.32 -17.76 5.28
N PHE A 216 -7.13 -17.53 6.32
CA PHE A 216 -6.99 -18.06 7.68
C PHE A 216 -8.21 -18.89 8.05
#